data_AF-A0A7W9BAL9-F1
#
_entry.id   AF-A0A7W9BAL9-F1
#
_cell.length_a   1.000
_cell.length_b   1.000
_cell.length_c   1.000
_cell.angle_alpha   90.00
_cell.angle_beta   90.00
_cell.angle_gamma   90.00
#
_symmetry.space_group_name_H-M   'P 1'
#
loop_
_entity.id
_entity.type
_entity.pdbx_description
1 polymer ?
#
loop_
_entity_poly.entity_id
_entity_poly.type
_entity_poly.pdbx_seq_one_letter_code
_entity_poly.pdbx_strand_id
1 'polypeptide(L)'
;MLRTTIIGAAGSLLLAGCTAGAVRPLAPASTPVVEAPSRTVTGWKLFASPADQARLADLPRRFAQARAALPASLNKAVQAEGPLLDPAAAAPLPQLPPGSYRCRLVRLGGAARFRTYPADFCYVDAADDRLAFTKQTGSTLPEGYVYSDTATSQVFLGTMRAAGEKAGRAYGADPSRDLVGLVTRVAPFRWRLVLAHAGRDADIDLYELVPVTPDVPDTRPRS
;
A
#
# COMPACT_ATOMS: atom_id res chain seq x y z
N MET A 1 -38.52 -12.93 96.23
CA MET A 1 -37.96 -14.27 95.93
C MET A 1 -39.05 -15.09 95.28
N LEU A 2 -38.91 -15.48 94.02
CA LEU A 2 -39.10 -16.88 93.63
C LEU A 2 -38.70 -17.07 92.17
N ARG A 3 -37.68 -17.91 91.99
CA ARG A 3 -37.21 -18.43 90.72
C ARG A 3 -38.20 -19.49 90.24
N THR A 4 -38.47 -19.53 88.94
CA THR A 4 -39.05 -20.71 88.32
C THR A 4 -38.41 -20.90 86.96
N THR A 5 -37.66 -21.99 86.81
CA THR A 5 -37.07 -22.43 85.56
C THR A 5 -37.75 -23.76 85.22
N ILE A 6 -38.40 -23.83 84.05
CA ILE A 6 -38.98 -25.05 83.48
C ILE A 6 -38.15 -25.42 82.25
N ILE A 7 -37.80 -26.70 82.19
CA ILE A 7 -37.04 -27.40 81.15
C ILE A 7 -37.97 -27.65 79.94
N GLY A 8 -37.49 -27.41 78.73
CA GLY A 8 -38.25 -27.61 77.48
C GLY A 8 -37.44 -28.29 76.38
N ALA A 9 -37.70 -29.59 76.24
CA ALA A 9 -37.63 -30.51 75.09
C ALA A 9 -36.85 -30.15 73.81
N ALA A 10 -36.03 -31.13 73.40
CA ALA A 10 -35.40 -31.28 72.09
C ALA A 10 -36.40 -31.68 70.99
N GLY A 11 -36.15 -31.25 69.74
CA GLY A 11 -36.88 -31.75 68.57
C GLY A 11 -36.52 -31.07 67.25
N SER A 12 -35.59 -31.70 66.51
CA SER A 12 -35.53 -31.86 65.05
C SER A 12 -35.59 -30.65 64.09
N LEU A 13 -34.53 -30.46 63.28
CA LEU A 13 -34.60 -30.01 61.88
C LEU A 13 -33.24 -30.21 61.19
N LEU A 14 -33.08 -31.31 60.44
CA LEU A 14 -31.99 -31.47 59.47
C LEU A 14 -32.43 -30.84 58.15
N LEU A 15 -31.88 -29.68 57.82
CA LEU A 15 -32.06 -29.03 56.52
C LEU A 15 -31.17 -29.68 55.47
N ALA A 16 -31.78 -30.15 54.38
CA ALA A 16 -31.10 -30.55 53.15
C ALA A 16 -30.58 -29.29 52.43
N GLY A 17 -29.26 -29.17 52.31
CA GLY A 17 -28.62 -28.10 51.54
C GLY A 17 -28.44 -28.51 50.07
N CYS A 18 -29.16 -27.87 49.16
CA CYS A 18 -28.89 -27.94 47.72
C CYS A 18 -27.61 -27.16 47.41
N THR A 19 -26.55 -27.84 47.03
CA THR A 19 -25.32 -27.20 46.55
C THR A 19 -25.52 -26.71 45.11
N ALA A 20 -25.71 -25.40 44.94
CA ALA A 20 -25.65 -24.77 43.62
C ALA A 20 -24.23 -24.91 43.06
N GLY A 21 -24.09 -25.59 41.93
CA GLY A 21 -22.82 -25.76 41.23
C GLY A 21 -22.23 -24.41 40.84
N ALA A 22 -20.98 -24.17 41.23
CA ALA A 22 -20.24 -22.97 40.87
C ALA A 22 -20.05 -22.92 39.36
N VAL A 23 -20.71 -21.94 38.71
CA VAL A 23 -20.44 -21.59 37.31
C VAL A 23 -19.05 -20.98 37.24
N ARG A 24 -18.14 -21.69 36.58
CA ARG A 24 -16.76 -21.26 36.36
C ARG A 24 -16.79 -20.04 35.42
N PRO A 25 -16.22 -18.88 35.78
CA PRO A 25 -16.21 -17.73 34.89
C PRO A 25 -15.37 -18.05 33.65
N LEU A 26 -15.95 -17.84 32.47
CA LEU A 26 -15.28 -17.99 31.18
C LEU A 26 -14.18 -16.94 31.10
N ALA A 27 -12.95 -17.37 30.82
CA ALA A 27 -11.83 -16.46 30.62
C ALA A 27 -12.16 -15.46 29.48
N PRO A 28 -11.81 -14.16 29.62
CA PRO A 28 -12.08 -13.19 28.57
C PRO A 28 -11.30 -13.57 27.29
N ALA A 29 -12.01 -13.60 26.17
CA ALA A 29 -11.42 -13.81 24.86
C ALA A 29 -10.38 -12.72 24.58
N SER A 30 -9.18 -13.12 24.18
CA SER A 30 -8.11 -12.22 23.77
C SER A 30 -8.56 -11.46 22.52
N THR A 31 -8.96 -10.20 22.66
CA THR A 31 -9.14 -9.34 21.49
C THR A 31 -7.75 -8.96 20.98
N PRO A 32 -7.45 -9.17 19.68
CA PRO A 32 -6.21 -8.64 19.12
C PRO A 32 -6.29 -7.11 19.21
N VAL A 33 -5.38 -6.51 19.98
CA VAL A 33 -5.17 -5.06 19.96
C VAL A 33 -4.55 -4.74 18.60
N VAL A 34 -5.37 -4.25 17.68
CA VAL A 34 -4.87 -3.67 16.43
C VAL A 34 -4.30 -2.31 16.80
N GLU A 35 -2.99 -2.26 16.99
CA GLU A 35 -2.26 -1.01 17.14
C GLU A 35 -2.57 -0.14 15.91
N ALA A 36 -3.14 1.05 16.14
CA ALA A 36 -3.36 2.01 15.07
C ALA A 36 -2.00 2.29 14.42
N PRO A 37 -1.89 2.31 13.08
CA PRO A 37 -0.60 2.50 12.43
C PRO A 37 0.00 3.82 12.93
N SER A 38 1.08 3.70 13.70
CA SER A 38 1.87 4.83 14.13
C SER A 38 2.29 5.59 12.88
N ARG A 39 2.16 6.93 12.90
CA ARG A 39 2.72 7.77 11.85
C ARG A 39 4.21 7.44 11.78
N THR A 40 4.58 6.60 10.84
CA THR A 40 5.97 6.42 10.49
C THR A 40 6.41 7.81 10.05
N VAL A 41 7.26 8.47 10.84
CA VAL A 41 7.98 9.64 10.35
C VAL A 41 8.85 9.09 9.25
N THR A 42 8.45 9.33 8.02
CA THR A 42 9.03 8.66 6.88
C THR A 42 10.26 9.43 6.46
N GLY A 43 11.41 8.76 6.56
CA GLY A 43 12.73 9.34 6.33
C GLY A 43 12.91 9.93 4.93
N TRP A 44 11.99 9.67 3.99
CA TRP A 44 12.04 10.21 2.63
C TRP A 44 12.15 11.73 2.59
N LYS A 45 11.53 12.46 3.52
CA LYS A 45 11.61 13.94 3.58
C LYS A 45 13.02 14.46 3.87
N LEU A 46 13.88 13.64 4.49
CA LEU A 46 15.29 13.99 4.72
C LEU A 46 16.11 13.90 3.45
N PHE A 47 15.67 13.09 2.48
CA PHE A 47 16.38 12.86 1.22
C PHE A 47 15.80 13.68 0.06
N ALA A 48 14.49 13.94 0.06
CA ALA A 48 13.81 14.65 -1.02
C ALA A 48 14.10 16.16 -1.03
N SER A 49 14.41 16.71 -2.19
CA SER A 49 14.57 18.16 -2.38
C SER A 49 13.27 18.91 -2.02
N PRO A 50 13.34 20.17 -1.54
CA PRO A 50 12.14 20.96 -1.25
C PRO A 50 11.19 21.08 -2.46
N ALA A 51 11.76 21.16 -3.67
CA ALA A 51 10.98 21.22 -4.90
C ALA A 51 10.22 19.91 -5.17
N ASP A 52 10.83 18.75 -4.93
CA ASP A 52 10.14 17.46 -5.05
C ASP A 52 9.11 17.24 -3.95
N GLN A 53 9.36 17.71 -2.74
CA GLN A 53 8.35 17.68 -1.68
C GLN A 53 7.10 18.47 -2.09
N ALA A 54 7.28 19.66 -2.67
CA ALA A 54 6.17 20.48 -3.18
C ALA A 54 5.45 19.80 -4.36
N ARG A 55 6.20 19.25 -5.33
CA ARG A 55 5.63 18.51 -6.47
C ARG A 55 4.82 17.29 -6.03
N LEU A 56 5.33 16.54 -5.06
CA LEU A 56 4.65 15.36 -4.51
C LEU A 56 3.38 15.74 -3.74
N ALA A 57 3.41 16.82 -2.96
CA ALA A 57 2.22 17.34 -2.27
C ALA A 57 1.12 17.76 -3.25
N ASP A 58 1.50 18.29 -4.41
CA ASP A 58 0.61 18.74 -5.47
C ASP A 58 0.11 17.61 -6.39
N LEU A 59 0.79 16.46 -6.39
CA LEU A 59 0.56 15.37 -7.34
C LEU A 59 -0.89 14.84 -7.35
N PRO A 60 -1.58 14.61 -6.21
CA PRO A 60 -2.97 14.15 -6.24
C PRO A 60 -3.91 15.09 -7.00
N ARG A 61 -3.74 16.40 -6.82
CA ARG A 61 -4.53 17.43 -7.52
C ARG A 61 -4.24 17.40 -9.02
N ARG A 62 -2.96 17.37 -9.42
CA ARG A 62 -2.56 17.29 -10.84
C ARG A 62 -3.09 16.04 -11.51
N PHE A 63 -3.04 14.90 -10.84
CA PHE A 63 -3.55 13.65 -11.38
C PHE A 63 -5.07 13.70 -11.59
N ALA A 64 -5.82 14.20 -10.62
CA ALA A 64 -7.27 14.39 -10.76
C ALA A 64 -7.62 15.32 -11.93
N GLN A 65 -6.89 16.42 -12.08
CA GLN A 65 -7.07 17.36 -13.20
C GLN A 65 -6.76 16.72 -14.55
N ALA A 66 -5.62 16.03 -14.67
CA ALA A 66 -5.23 15.35 -15.91
C ALA A 66 -6.26 14.29 -16.33
N ARG A 67 -6.83 13.54 -15.37
CA ARG A 67 -7.91 12.59 -15.65
C ARG A 67 -9.21 13.27 -16.05
N ALA A 68 -9.60 14.35 -15.37
CA ALA A 68 -10.84 15.08 -15.67
C ALA A 68 -10.79 15.81 -17.02
N ALA A 69 -9.60 16.22 -17.48
CA ALA A 69 -9.39 16.90 -18.76
C ALA A 69 -9.45 15.97 -19.99
N LEU A 70 -9.56 14.64 -19.79
CA LEU A 70 -9.64 13.70 -20.90
C LEU A 70 -10.93 13.90 -21.70
N PRO A 71 -10.87 13.88 -23.04
CA PRO A 71 -12.06 13.99 -23.87
C PRO A 71 -12.99 12.81 -23.66
N ALA A 72 -14.30 13.06 -23.76
CA ALA A 72 -15.33 12.03 -23.58
C ALA A 72 -15.18 10.84 -24.54
N SER A 73 -14.56 11.04 -25.71
CA SER A 73 -14.26 9.96 -26.67
C SER A 73 -13.34 8.87 -26.10
N LEU A 74 -12.58 9.17 -25.05
CA LEU A 74 -11.67 8.22 -24.39
C LEU A 74 -12.30 7.56 -23.17
N ASN A 75 -13.53 7.91 -22.78
CA ASN A 75 -14.17 7.40 -21.56
C ASN A 75 -14.15 5.87 -21.49
N LYS A 76 -14.51 5.17 -22.57
CA LYS A 76 -14.50 3.69 -22.58
C LYS A 76 -13.11 3.13 -22.27
N ALA A 77 -12.07 3.70 -22.87
CA ALA A 77 -10.70 3.23 -22.68
C ALA A 77 -10.18 3.56 -21.27
N VAL A 78 -10.50 4.74 -20.74
CA VAL A 78 -10.18 5.15 -19.36
C VAL A 78 -10.90 4.28 -18.33
N GLN A 79 -12.17 3.97 -18.55
CA GLN A 79 -12.94 3.11 -17.64
C GLN A 79 -12.43 1.67 -17.64
N ALA A 80 -11.90 1.18 -18.77
CA ALA A 80 -11.29 -0.16 -18.84
C ALA A 80 -10.05 -0.32 -17.93
N GLU A 81 -9.37 0.78 -17.58
CA GLU A 81 -8.26 0.76 -16.63
C GLU A 81 -8.71 0.60 -15.17
N GLY A 82 -9.97 0.93 -14.88
CA GLY A 82 -10.59 0.80 -13.56
C GLY A 82 -9.85 1.59 -12.48
N PRO A 83 -9.50 0.97 -11.33
CA PRO A 83 -8.89 1.67 -10.20
C PRO A 83 -7.47 2.20 -10.51
N LEU A 84 -6.81 1.69 -11.56
CA LEU A 84 -5.50 2.18 -11.96
C LEU A 84 -5.50 3.66 -12.30
N LEU A 85 -6.57 4.18 -12.91
CA LEU A 85 -6.62 5.61 -13.19
C LEU A 85 -7.32 6.39 -12.09
N ASP A 86 -7.92 5.75 -11.08
CA ASP A 86 -8.78 6.43 -10.10
C ASP A 86 -7.91 7.25 -9.12
N PRO A 87 -8.00 8.59 -9.11
CA PRO A 87 -7.20 9.41 -8.23
C PRO A 87 -7.46 9.12 -6.74
N ALA A 88 -8.66 8.61 -6.40
CA ALA A 88 -9.03 8.26 -5.04
C ALA A 88 -8.66 6.81 -4.66
N ALA A 89 -8.27 5.96 -5.61
CA ALA A 89 -7.92 4.56 -5.32
C ALA A 89 -6.60 4.47 -4.53
N ALA A 90 -6.74 4.17 -3.23
CA ALA A 90 -5.64 3.90 -2.32
C ALA A 90 -6.10 2.90 -1.24
N ALA A 91 -5.73 1.64 -1.42
CA ALA A 91 -6.05 0.56 -0.49
C ALA A 91 -5.03 0.51 0.67
N PRO A 92 -5.44 0.00 1.85
CA PRO A 92 -4.52 -0.23 2.96
C PRO A 92 -3.47 -1.30 2.63
N LEU A 93 -2.42 -1.34 3.44
CA LEU A 93 -1.23 -2.19 3.25
C LEU A 93 -0.58 -1.89 1.89
N PRO A 94 -0.06 -0.67 1.70
CA PRO A 94 0.46 -0.22 0.42
C PRO A 94 1.81 -0.83 0.08
N GLN A 95 2.47 -1.49 1.04
CA GLN A 95 3.82 -2.03 0.89
C GLN A 95 3.93 -2.83 -0.40
N LEU A 96 4.83 -2.42 -1.28
CA LEU A 96 5.14 -3.10 -2.52
C LEU A 96 5.98 -4.35 -2.21
N PRO A 97 5.45 -5.57 -2.42
CA PRO A 97 6.21 -6.77 -2.13
C PRO A 97 7.50 -6.86 -2.95
N PRO A 98 8.59 -7.42 -2.39
CA PRO A 98 9.77 -7.74 -3.18
C PRO A 98 9.46 -8.79 -4.25
N GLY A 99 10.11 -8.69 -5.41
CA GLY A 99 9.99 -9.66 -6.50
C GLY A 99 9.87 -9.04 -7.89
N SER A 100 9.55 -9.89 -8.86
CA SER A 100 9.38 -9.52 -10.26
C SER A 100 7.99 -8.98 -10.54
N TYR A 101 7.91 -7.97 -11.42
CA TYR A 101 6.66 -7.33 -11.82
C TYR A 101 6.55 -7.22 -13.34
N ARG A 102 5.33 -7.40 -13.86
CA ARG A 102 4.93 -6.77 -15.12
C ARG A 102 4.62 -5.31 -14.81
N CYS A 103 5.27 -4.41 -15.52
CA CYS A 103 5.05 -2.99 -15.34
C CYS A 103 4.72 -2.30 -16.65
N ARG A 104 3.65 -1.51 -16.64
CA ARG A 104 3.14 -0.85 -17.86
C ARG A 104 3.06 0.65 -17.64
N LEU A 105 3.66 1.41 -18.55
CA LEU A 105 3.53 2.85 -18.59
C LEU A 105 2.16 3.26 -19.14
N VAL A 106 1.51 4.18 -18.47
CA VAL A 106 0.31 4.89 -18.93
C VAL A 106 0.54 6.38 -18.79
N ARG A 107 0.23 7.12 -19.84
CA ARG A 107 0.37 8.58 -19.93
C ARG A 107 -0.97 9.27 -20.02
N LEU A 108 -1.14 10.32 -19.24
CA LEU A 108 -2.32 11.19 -19.26
C LEU A 108 -1.94 12.63 -19.57
N GLY A 109 -2.84 13.32 -20.27
CA GLY A 109 -2.71 14.73 -20.58
C GLY A 109 -1.69 15.04 -21.67
N GLY A 110 -1.36 16.31 -21.84
CA GLY A 110 -0.50 16.80 -22.92
C GLY A 110 -0.94 16.34 -24.32
N ALA A 111 0.01 16.20 -25.25
CA ALA A 111 -0.25 15.65 -26.58
C ALA A 111 -0.50 14.14 -26.56
N ALA A 112 -0.12 13.43 -25.49
CA ALA A 112 -0.44 12.02 -25.30
C ALA A 112 -1.95 11.79 -25.13
N ARG A 113 -2.70 12.77 -24.58
CA ARG A 113 -4.11 12.67 -24.15
C ARG A 113 -4.32 11.48 -23.22
N PHE A 114 -4.45 10.28 -23.76
CA PHE A 114 -4.40 9.01 -23.06
C PHE A 114 -3.62 8.02 -23.91
N ARG A 115 -2.53 7.48 -23.38
CA ARG A 115 -1.72 6.48 -24.09
C ARG A 115 -1.26 5.40 -23.13
N THR A 116 -1.41 4.16 -23.56
CA THR A 116 -0.94 2.98 -22.86
C THR A 116 0.16 2.31 -23.68
N TYR A 117 1.14 1.73 -22.99
CA TYR A 117 2.25 1.02 -23.62
C TYR A 117 2.15 -0.48 -23.32
N PRO A 118 2.87 -1.37 -24.03
CA PRO A 118 3.00 -2.75 -23.61
C PRO A 118 3.66 -2.86 -22.22
N ALA A 119 3.43 -3.99 -21.54
CA ALA A 119 4.09 -4.26 -20.28
C ALA A 119 5.58 -4.60 -20.50
N ASP A 120 6.43 -3.95 -19.73
CA ASP A 120 7.84 -4.25 -19.55
C ASP A 120 8.04 -5.06 -18.25
N PHE A 121 9.30 -5.33 -17.93
CA PHE A 121 9.73 -6.00 -16.70
C PHE A 121 10.28 -4.98 -15.70
N CYS A 122 9.81 -5.09 -14.47
CA CYS A 122 10.31 -4.37 -13.32
C CYS A 122 10.69 -5.35 -12.22
N TYR A 123 11.56 -4.90 -11.32
CA TYR A 123 11.99 -5.65 -10.15
C TYR A 123 11.93 -4.76 -8.92
N VAL A 124 11.46 -5.33 -7.81
CA VAL A 124 11.47 -4.72 -6.49
C VAL A 124 12.41 -5.55 -5.63
N ASP A 125 13.53 -4.95 -5.26
CA ASP A 125 14.49 -5.57 -4.36
C ASP A 125 14.23 -5.14 -2.91
N ALA A 126 14.59 -6.01 -1.97
CA ALA A 126 14.59 -5.70 -0.55
C ALA A 126 16.02 -5.87 -0.02
N ALA A 127 16.70 -4.75 0.21
CA ALA A 127 18.05 -4.70 0.75
C ALA A 127 18.15 -3.58 1.78
N ASP A 128 18.89 -3.81 2.86
CA ASP A 128 19.19 -2.82 3.89
C ASP A 128 17.95 -2.09 4.43
N ASP A 129 16.90 -2.86 4.76
CA ASP A 129 15.61 -2.37 5.26
C ASP A 129 14.90 -1.37 4.33
N ARG A 130 15.24 -1.38 3.04
CA ARG A 130 14.68 -0.50 2.02
C ARG A 130 14.21 -1.30 0.82
N LEU A 131 13.18 -0.80 0.17
CA LEU A 131 12.73 -1.31 -1.10
C LEU A 131 13.40 -0.52 -2.21
N ALA A 132 13.95 -1.20 -3.21
CA ALA A 132 14.46 -0.59 -4.42
C ALA A 132 13.63 -1.02 -5.61
N PHE A 133 13.06 -0.07 -6.34
CA PHE A 133 12.32 -0.32 -7.57
C PHE A 133 13.22 -0.05 -8.77
N THR A 134 13.24 -0.96 -9.73
CA THR A 134 13.95 -0.79 -11.01
C THR A 134 13.08 -1.25 -12.17
N LYS A 135 12.86 -0.38 -13.14
CA LYS A 135 12.35 -0.80 -14.46
C LYS A 135 13.51 -1.30 -15.31
N GLN A 136 13.49 -2.59 -15.63
CA GLN A 136 14.64 -3.30 -16.22
C GLN A 136 14.67 -3.19 -17.75
N THR A 137 13.49 -3.20 -18.39
CA THR A 137 13.33 -3.20 -19.86
C THR A 137 12.51 -2.01 -20.33
N GLY A 138 12.52 -1.72 -21.64
CA GLY A 138 11.82 -0.58 -22.26
C GLY A 138 12.68 0.69 -22.38
N SER A 139 12.04 1.81 -22.74
CA SER A 139 12.74 3.07 -23.06
C SER A 139 12.73 4.11 -21.94
N THR A 140 11.73 4.04 -21.07
CA THR A 140 11.61 4.89 -19.88
C THR A 140 11.97 4.02 -18.70
N LEU A 141 13.07 4.34 -18.02
CA LEU A 141 13.75 3.45 -17.08
C LEU A 141 13.89 4.11 -15.69
N PRO A 142 12.77 4.40 -14.98
CA PRO A 142 12.83 4.85 -13.61
C PRO A 142 13.45 3.77 -12.70
N GLU A 143 14.31 4.19 -11.80
CA GLU A 143 14.82 3.36 -10.71
C GLU A 143 15.12 4.20 -9.47
N GLY A 144 15.04 3.59 -8.29
CA GLY A 144 15.23 4.30 -7.03
C GLY A 144 14.66 3.56 -5.83
N TYR A 145 14.52 4.26 -4.72
CA TYR A 145 14.05 3.69 -3.46
C TYR A 145 12.59 4.02 -3.20
N VAL A 146 11.90 3.07 -2.57
CA VAL A 146 10.51 3.20 -2.11
C VAL A 146 10.51 3.23 -0.58
N TYR A 147 9.89 4.26 -0.02
CA TYR A 147 9.78 4.51 1.41
C TYR A 147 8.33 4.42 1.83
N SER A 148 8.06 3.92 3.03
CA SER A 148 6.74 4.09 3.65
C SER A 148 6.33 5.57 3.67
N ASP A 149 5.03 5.86 3.72
CA ASP A 149 4.53 7.25 3.82
C ASP A 149 3.29 7.33 4.72
N THR A 150 2.21 6.68 4.31
CA THR A 150 0.97 6.61 5.09
C THR A 150 0.45 5.18 5.16
N ALA A 151 -0.70 4.97 5.78
CA ALA A 151 -1.38 3.68 5.80
C ALA A 151 -1.85 3.19 4.41
N THR A 152 -1.83 4.05 3.38
CA THR A 152 -2.31 3.74 2.02
C THR A 152 -1.35 4.18 0.90
N SER A 153 -0.19 4.74 1.25
CA SER A 153 0.83 5.20 0.29
C SER A 153 2.25 4.88 0.72
N GLN A 154 3.12 4.83 -0.29
CA GLN A 154 4.57 4.88 -0.19
C GLN A 154 5.09 5.99 -1.12
N VAL A 155 6.29 6.52 -0.85
CA VAL A 155 6.97 7.50 -1.72
C VAL A 155 8.11 6.83 -2.47
N PHE A 156 8.20 7.11 -3.76
CA PHE A 156 9.34 6.76 -4.60
C PHE A 156 10.27 7.98 -4.74
N LEU A 157 11.57 7.79 -4.49
CA LEU A 157 12.63 8.76 -4.85
C LEU A 157 13.68 8.05 -5.69
N GLY A 158 13.96 8.59 -6.87
CA GLY A 158 14.83 7.91 -7.82
C GLY A 158 15.31 8.78 -8.95
N THR A 159 15.80 8.15 -10.01
CA THR A 159 16.27 8.82 -11.22
C THR A 159 15.67 8.17 -12.45
N MET A 160 15.59 8.93 -13.54
CA MET A 160 15.38 8.36 -14.86
C MET A 160 16.71 7.83 -15.38
N ARG A 161 16.95 6.51 -15.42
CA ARG A 161 18.16 5.91 -16.01
C ARG A 161 18.23 6.17 -17.52
N ALA A 162 19.41 6.57 -18.02
CA ALA A 162 19.57 6.86 -19.43
C ALA A 162 19.74 5.57 -20.22
N ALA A 163 19.38 5.61 -21.50
CA ALA A 163 19.59 4.47 -22.38
C ALA A 163 21.07 4.09 -22.45
N GLY A 164 21.38 2.80 -22.31
CA GLY A 164 22.75 2.27 -22.30
C GLY A 164 23.49 2.36 -20.96
N GLU A 165 22.94 3.07 -19.96
CA GLU A 165 23.50 3.02 -18.60
C GLU A 165 23.17 1.69 -17.93
N LYS A 166 24.18 1.10 -17.28
CA LYS A 166 24.03 -0.13 -16.48
C LYS A 166 23.19 0.11 -15.22
N ALA A 167 23.38 1.25 -14.59
CA ALA A 167 22.65 1.73 -13.42
C ALA A 167 22.52 3.25 -13.51
N GLY A 168 21.45 3.77 -12.98
CA GLY A 168 21.15 5.19 -12.84
C GLY A 168 21.97 5.80 -11.71
N ARG A 169 22.00 7.13 -11.71
CA ARG A 169 22.64 7.91 -10.64
C ARG A 169 21.75 7.87 -9.39
N ALA A 170 22.37 8.05 -8.22
CA ALA A 170 21.62 8.30 -7.01
C ALA A 170 20.73 9.55 -7.16
N TYR A 171 19.54 9.53 -6.57
CA TYR A 171 18.69 10.71 -6.46
C TYR A 171 19.48 11.90 -5.88
N GLY A 172 19.35 13.08 -6.48
CA GLY A 172 20.07 14.30 -6.11
C GLY A 172 21.43 14.47 -6.78
N ALA A 173 21.99 13.41 -7.39
CA ALA A 173 23.26 13.52 -8.14
C ALA A 173 23.10 14.23 -9.49
N ASP A 174 21.89 14.18 -10.08
CA ASP A 174 21.53 14.91 -11.29
C ASP A 174 20.07 15.39 -11.18
N PRO A 175 19.84 16.60 -10.65
CA PRO A 175 18.50 17.14 -10.43
C PRO A 175 17.61 17.21 -11.68
N SER A 176 18.21 17.19 -12.88
CA SER A 176 17.46 17.20 -14.15
C SER A 176 16.80 15.85 -14.45
N ARG A 177 17.24 14.78 -13.80
CA ARG A 177 16.76 13.40 -13.97
C ARG A 177 16.07 12.85 -12.73
N ASP A 178 16.04 13.62 -11.64
CA ASP A 178 15.41 13.22 -10.38
C ASP A 178 13.91 12.99 -10.56
N LEU A 179 13.45 11.90 -9.95
CA LEU A 179 12.06 11.47 -9.96
C LEU A 179 11.55 11.37 -8.52
N VAL A 180 10.35 11.90 -8.32
CA VAL A 180 9.55 11.66 -7.12
C VAL A 180 8.18 11.15 -7.54
N GLY A 181 7.62 10.23 -6.76
CA GLY A 181 6.30 9.68 -7.06
C GLY A 181 5.61 9.06 -5.86
N LEU A 182 4.33 8.76 -6.05
CA LEU A 182 3.49 8.09 -5.07
C LEU A 182 3.22 6.66 -5.53
N VAL A 183 3.53 5.69 -4.68
CA VAL A 183 3.14 4.29 -4.87
C VAL A 183 1.91 4.01 -4.03
N THR A 184 0.82 3.57 -4.66
CA THR A 184 -0.42 3.15 -3.99
C THR A 184 -0.82 1.76 -4.42
N ARG A 185 -1.36 0.97 -3.49
CA ARG A 185 -2.07 -0.26 -3.83
C ARG A 185 -3.46 0.12 -4.32
N VAL A 186 -3.81 -0.23 -5.55
CA VAL A 186 -5.09 0.16 -6.17
C VAL A 186 -6.08 -1.00 -6.28
N ALA A 187 -5.60 -2.24 -6.21
CA ALA A 187 -6.42 -3.45 -6.12
C ALA A 187 -5.60 -4.61 -5.49
N PRO A 188 -6.20 -5.78 -5.22
CA PRO A 188 -5.44 -6.98 -4.90
C PRO A 188 -4.40 -7.26 -5.99
N PHE A 189 -3.15 -7.46 -5.58
CA PHE A 189 -2.01 -7.71 -6.47
C PHE A 189 -1.81 -6.66 -7.58
N ARG A 190 -2.25 -5.40 -7.37
CA ARG A 190 -2.11 -4.32 -8.34
C ARG A 190 -1.75 -3.01 -7.65
N TRP A 191 -0.60 -2.46 -8.03
CA TRP A 191 -0.09 -1.19 -7.54
C TRP A 191 0.04 -0.19 -8.68
N ARG A 192 0.14 1.08 -8.29
CA ARG A 192 0.37 2.20 -9.16
C ARG A 192 1.48 3.06 -8.60
N LEU A 193 2.51 3.32 -9.40
CA LEU A 193 3.47 4.40 -9.18
C LEU A 193 3.08 5.59 -10.07
N VAL A 194 2.66 6.71 -9.48
CA VAL A 194 2.43 7.96 -10.23
C VAL A 194 3.63 8.88 -10.02
N LEU A 195 4.26 9.32 -11.11
CA LEU A 195 5.39 10.26 -11.03
C LEU A 195 4.89 11.72 -11.02
N ALA A 196 5.54 12.57 -10.22
CA ALA A 196 5.28 14.01 -10.20
C ALA A 196 5.91 14.76 -11.40
N HIS A 197 6.80 14.08 -12.12
CA HIS A 197 7.35 14.48 -13.41
C HIS A 197 6.92 13.48 -14.47
N ALA A 198 6.35 13.98 -15.55
CA ALA A 198 5.99 13.17 -16.71
C ALA A 198 7.10 13.26 -17.76
N GLY A 199 7.20 12.24 -18.61
CA GLY A 199 8.00 12.33 -19.83
C GLY A 199 7.43 13.38 -20.79
N ARG A 200 8.14 13.62 -21.90
CA ARG A 200 7.65 14.53 -22.95
C ARG A 200 6.23 14.17 -23.36
N ASP A 201 5.44 15.21 -23.58
CA ASP A 201 4.08 15.15 -24.14
C ASP A 201 2.98 14.62 -23.21
N ALA A 202 3.23 14.52 -21.90
CA ALA A 202 2.22 14.13 -20.91
C ALA A 202 2.26 15.02 -19.66
N ASP A 203 1.13 15.07 -18.94
CA ASP A 203 1.02 15.75 -17.65
C ASP A 203 1.30 14.80 -16.48
N ILE A 204 1.01 13.51 -16.68
CA ILE A 204 1.20 12.40 -15.72
C ILE A 204 1.77 11.18 -16.45
N ASP A 205 2.88 10.65 -15.94
CA ASP A 205 3.32 9.28 -16.19
C ASP A 205 2.96 8.43 -14.96
N LEU A 206 2.24 7.33 -15.18
CA LEU A 206 2.04 6.31 -14.15
C LEU A 206 2.53 4.94 -14.63
N TYR A 207 2.99 4.13 -13.69
CA TYR A 207 3.33 2.74 -13.91
C TYR A 207 2.34 1.87 -13.15
N GLU A 208 1.61 1.06 -13.90
CA GLU A 208 0.95 -0.11 -13.32
C GLU A 208 2.01 -1.12 -12.93
N LEU A 209 1.86 -1.72 -11.75
CA LEU A 209 2.75 -2.76 -11.23
C LEU A 209 1.91 -3.97 -10.81
N VAL A 210 2.08 -5.08 -11.52
CA VAL A 210 1.43 -6.37 -11.20
C VAL A 210 2.52 -7.40 -10.93
N PRO A 211 2.55 -8.05 -9.75
CA PRO A 211 3.51 -9.11 -9.45
C PRO A 211 3.43 -10.23 -10.49
N VAL A 212 4.59 -10.74 -10.87
CA VAL A 212 4.69 -11.96 -11.66
C VAL A 212 4.43 -13.13 -10.72
N THR A 213 3.42 -13.94 -11.02
CA THR A 213 3.21 -15.19 -10.30
C THR A 213 4.31 -16.18 -10.67
N PRO A 214 5.03 -16.76 -9.70
CA PRO A 214 5.98 -17.82 -9.99
C PRO A 214 5.25 -19.06 -10.50
N ASP A 215 5.91 -19.83 -11.36
CA ASP A 215 5.42 -21.14 -11.75
C ASP A 215 5.48 -22.07 -10.53
N VAL A 216 4.34 -22.67 -10.19
CA VAL A 216 4.23 -23.62 -9.07
C VAL A 216 4.14 -25.03 -9.65
N PRO A 217 5.12 -25.92 -9.36
CA PRO A 217 5.04 -27.32 -9.77
C PRO A 217 3.85 -28.04 -9.11
N ASP A 218 3.28 -29.04 -9.80
CA ASP A 218 2.25 -29.95 -9.27
C ASP A 218 0.97 -29.25 -8.73
N THR A 219 0.48 -28.24 -9.45
CA THR A 219 -0.75 -27.50 -9.10
C THR A 219 -2.06 -28.24 -9.39
N ARG A 220 -1.99 -29.47 -9.92
CA ARG A 220 -3.19 -30.29 -10.10
C ARG A 220 -3.60 -30.87 -8.75
N PRO A 221 -4.86 -30.67 -8.30
CA PRO A 221 -5.35 -31.37 -7.12
C PRO A 221 -5.19 -32.87 -7.34
N ARG A 222 -4.56 -33.57 -6.39
CA ARG A 222 -4.56 -35.04 -6.39
C ARG A 222 -5.96 -35.48 -5.97
N SER A 223 -6.67 -36.12 -6.90
CA SER A 223 -8.00 -36.71 -6.71
C SER A 223 -8.00 -37.76 -5.62
#